data_AF-A0A2E5X8S2-F1
#
_entry.id   AF-A0A2E5X8S2-F1
#
_cell.length_a   1.000
_cell.length_b   1.000
_cell.length_c   1.000
_cell.angle_alpha   90.00
_cell.angle_beta   90.00
_cell.angle_gamma   90.00
#
_symmetry.space_group_name_H-M   'P 1'
#
loop_
_entity.id
_entity.type
_entity.pdbx_description
1 polymer ?
#
loop_
_entity_poly.entity_id
_entity_poly.type
_entity_poly.pdbx_seq_one_letter_code
_entity_poly.pdbx_strand_id
1 'polypeptide(L)'
;MSTPVPDEIIEQIIADGLTSPSWSNTRPIRVAVAKGDVRNRLSEEFLSRWEAIKGARSGIFGKIKAVLKRKGLPTSNWIVTRPYHKDLIDRSKNQGKEFFSFIGVDRDDKKARDQSWARNYEFFGAPVELFIFTHKSLGKYSASDAGLFMQNLILSAHSKGLGTCPQGAVAIWEDAVRKEFEISKNYSLLCGICLGYPSDEKINSFNANRPTPSEIIFPEKG
;
A
#
# COMPACT_ATOMS: atom_id res chain seq x y z
N MET A 1 -15.10 6.16 17.00
CA MET A 1 -14.83 4.93 16.23
C MET A 1 -15.14 5.23 14.77
N SER A 2 -14.34 4.75 13.82
CA SER A 2 -14.61 4.97 12.40
C SER A 2 -15.90 4.26 11.98
N THR A 3 -16.68 4.91 11.12
CA THR A 3 -17.93 4.35 10.58
C THR A 3 -17.65 3.02 9.89
N PRO A 4 -18.25 1.89 10.32
CA PRO A 4 -18.04 0.59 9.68
C PRO A 4 -18.47 0.61 8.21
N VAL A 5 -17.78 -0.19 7.38
CA VAL A 5 -18.18 -0.44 6.00
C VAL A 5 -18.98 -1.76 5.95
N PRO A 6 -20.23 -1.77 5.47
CA PRO A 6 -21.03 -2.98 5.33
C PRO A 6 -20.36 -4.04 4.45
N ASP A 7 -20.59 -5.31 4.80
CA ASP A 7 -19.98 -6.47 4.13
C ASP A 7 -20.42 -6.57 2.67
N GLU A 8 -21.68 -6.22 2.41
CA GLU A 8 -22.27 -6.21 1.07
C GLU A 8 -21.57 -5.20 0.17
N ILE A 9 -21.15 -4.05 0.72
CA ILE A 9 -20.40 -3.05 -0.05
C ILE A 9 -18.99 -3.59 -0.38
N ILE A 10 -18.34 -4.27 0.58
CA ILE A 10 -17.00 -4.85 0.37
C ILE A 10 -17.06 -5.95 -0.70
N GLU A 11 -18.06 -6.81 -0.63
CA GLU A 11 -18.28 -7.85 -1.64
C GLU A 11 -18.54 -7.22 -3.01
N GLN A 12 -19.40 -6.20 -3.08
CA GLN A 12 -19.72 -5.52 -4.33
C GLN A 12 -18.50 -4.86 -4.98
N ILE A 13 -17.67 -4.14 -4.23
CA ILE A 13 -16.48 -3.49 -4.82
C ILE A 13 -15.43 -4.53 -5.28
N ILE A 14 -15.35 -5.69 -4.62
CA ILE A 14 -14.51 -6.81 -5.06
C ILE A 14 -15.08 -7.43 -6.35
N ALA A 15 -16.41 -7.63 -6.41
CA ALA A 15 -17.08 -8.11 -7.61
C ALA A 15 -16.89 -7.16 -8.80
N ASP A 16 -17.02 -5.85 -8.57
CA ASP A 16 -16.74 -4.81 -9.56
C ASP A 16 -15.26 -4.83 -10.00
N GLY A 17 -14.33 -5.06 -9.07
CA GLY A 17 -12.93 -5.32 -9.38
C GLY A 17 -12.75 -6.51 -10.34
N LEU A 18 -13.48 -7.62 -10.15
CA LEU A 18 -13.40 -8.83 -10.98
C LEU A 18 -13.87 -8.63 -12.43
N THR A 19 -14.54 -7.52 -12.73
CA THR A 19 -14.90 -7.12 -14.10
C THR A 19 -13.69 -6.68 -14.93
N SER A 20 -12.56 -6.36 -14.29
CA SER A 20 -11.32 -6.02 -14.99
C SER A 20 -10.84 -7.18 -15.88
N PRO A 21 -10.28 -6.91 -17.07
CA PRO A 21 -9.65 -7.96 -17.87
C PRO A 21 -8.40 -8.50 -17.18
N SER A 22 -7.98 -9.71 -17.58
CA SER A 22 -6.75 -10.34 -17.08
C SER A 22 -6.14 -11.23 -18.15
N TRP A 23 -4.83 -11.50 -18.05
CA TRP A 23 -4.12 -12.35 -19.00
C TRP A 23 -4.81 -13.72 -19.12
N SER A 24 -5.25 -14.07 -20.33
CA SER A 24 -6.03 -15.28 -20.62
C SER A 24 -7.22 -15.49 -19.67
N ASN A 25 -7.80 -14.41 -19.15
CA ASN A 25 -8.92 -14.42 -18.20
C ASN A 25 -8.63 -15.19 -16.88
N THR A 26 -7.35 -15.37 -16.54
CA THR A 26 -6.91 -16.23 -15.42
C THR A 26 -7.21 -15.67 -14.04
N ARG A 27 -7.41 -14.35 -13.91
CA ARG A 27 -7.65 -13.64 -12.64
C ARG A 27 -6.71 -14.11 -11.52
N PRO A 28 -5.38 -13.92 -11.67
CA PRO A 28 -4.37 -14.49 -10.77
C PRO A 28 -4.29 -13.73 -9.43
N ILE A 29 -5.42 -13.32 -8.86
CA ILE A 29 -5.57 -12.38 -7.75
C ILE A 29 -6.37 -13.03 -6.63
N ARG A 30 -5.97 -12.77 -5.38
CA ARG A 30 -6.70 -13.11 -4.16
C ARG A 30 -6.72 -11.89 -3.25
N VAL A 31 -7.78 -11.73 -2.47
CA VAL A 31 -7.93 -10.63 -1.51
C VAL A 31 -8.13 -11.22 -0.12
N ALA A 32 -7.32 -10.79 0.84
CA ALA A 32 -7.58 -11.04 2.26
C ALA A 32 -8.20 -9.77 2.86
N VAL A 33 -9.40 -9.91 3.42
CA VAL A 33 -10.20 -8.79 3.96
C VAL A 33 -10.03 -8.75 5.47
N ALA A 34 -9.33 -7.75 5.99
CA ALA A 34 -9.15 -7.56 7.43
C ALA A 34 -10.12 -6.50 7.95
N LYS A 35 -10.90 -6.87 8.98
CA LYS A 35 -11.83 -6.00 9.72
C LYS A 35 -11.80 -6.35 11.21
N GLY A 36 -12.38 -5.47 12.04
CA GLY A 36 -12.51 -5.70 13.48
C GLY A 36 -11.21 -6.13 14.13
N ASP A 37 -11.24 -7.22 14.90
CA ASP A 37 -10.09 -7.69 15.66
C ASP A 37 -8.90 -8.12 14.78
N VAL A 38 -9.15 -8.73 13.62
CA VAL A 38 -8.07 -9.13 12.68
C VAL A 38 -7.31 -7.90 12.19
N ARG A 39 -8.05 -6.86 11.78
CA ARG A 39 -7.47 -5.58 11.37
C ARG A 39 -6.68 -4.94 12.50
N ASN A 40 -7.20 -4.95 13.72
CA ASN A 40 -6.53 -4.34 14.88
C ASN A 40 -5.23 -5.06 15.23
N ARG A 41 -5.23 -6.40 15.29
CA ARG A 41 -4.02 -7.20 15.54
C ARG A 41 -2.94 -6.96 14.48
N LEU A 42 -3.33 -6.88 13.21
CA LEU A 42 -2.38 -6.57 12.13
C LEU A 42 -1.78 -5.18 12.27
N SER A 43 -2.61 -4.18 12.60
CA SER A 43 -2.16 -2.81 12.83
C SER A 43 -1.16 -2.74 14.00
N GLU A 44 -1.48 -3.37 15.13
CA GLU A 44 -0.60 -3.44 16.30
C GLU A 44 0.73 -4.14 16.00
N GLU A 45 0.71 -5.27 15.29
CA GLU A 45 1.92 -6.00 14.91
C GLU A 45 2.77 -5.17 13.93
N PHE A 46 2.17 -4.51 12.95
CA PHE A 46 2.90 -3.65 12.01
C PHE A 46 3.52 -2.44 12.69
N LEU A 47 2.81 -1.79 13.62
CA LEU A 47 3.34 -0.69 14.42
C LEU A 47 4.50 -1.15 15.30
N SER A 48 4.34 -2.27 16.00
CA SER A 48 5.41 -2.89 16.80
C SER A 48 6.67 -3.15 15.98
N ARG A 49 6.53 -3.62 14.74
CA ARG A 49 7.66 -3.79 13.81
C ARG A 49 8.25 -2.47 13.37
N TRP A 50 7.42 -1.49 13.04
CA TRP A 50 7.87 -0.14 12.67
C TRP A 50 8.69 0.51 13.78
N GLU A 51 8.21 0.47 15.02
CA GLU A 51 8.91 0.96 16.20
C GLU A 51 10.29 0.31 16.37
N ALA A 52 10.39 -0.99 16.05
CA ALA A 52 11.66 -1.70 16.10
C ALA A 52 12.67 -1.27 15.02
N ILE A 53 12.21 -0.72 13.88
CA ILE A 53 13.06 -0.41 12.72
C ILE A 53 13.18 1.08 12.37
N LYS A 54 12.33 1.97 12.88
CA LYS A 54 12.35 3.39 12.50
C LYS A 54 13.70 4.07 12.76
N GLY A 55 14.35 3.72 13.88
CA GLY A 55 15.71 4.17 14.22
C GLY A 55 16.83 3.55 13.34
N ALA A 56 16.53 2.54 12.53
CA ALA A 56 17.49 1.92 11.62
C ALA A 56 17.68 2.70 10.30
N ARG A 57 16.79 3.65 9.99
CA ARG A 57 16.94 4.55 8.84
C ARG A 57 18.06 5.59 9.04
N SER A 58 18.51 5.81 10.28
CA SER A 58 19.65 6.68 10.61
C SER A 58 20.96 5.88 10.72
N GLY A 59 21.62 5.66 9.58
CA GLY A 59 23.03 5.23 9.53
C GLY A 59 23.32 3.73 9.56
N ILE A 60 24.58 3.39 9.30
CA ILE A 60 25.10 2.01 9.13
C ILE A 60 24.89 1.15 10.39
N PHE A 61 25.03 1.73 11.59
CA PHE A 61 24.79 1.05 12.87
C PHE A 61 23.32 0.68 13.09
N GLY A 62 22.38 1.47 12.55
CA GLY A 62 20.95 1.19 12.61
C GLY A 62 20.56 -0.07 11.83
N LYS A 63 21.16 -0.26 10.64
CA LYS A 63 20.95 -1.44 9.80
C LYS A 63 21.42 -2.74 10.49
N ILE A 64 22.55 -2.70 11.20
CA ILE A 64 23.08 -3.84 11.96
C ILE A 64 22.13 -4.23 13.11
N LYS A 65 21.57 -3.23 13.82
CA LYS A 65 20.63 -3.45 14.93
C LYS A 65 19.26 -3.97 14.45
N ALA A 66 18.81 -3.58 13.26
CA ALA A 66 17.60 -4.11 12.63
C ALA A 66 17.73 -5.59 12.23
N VAL A 67 18.91 -6.00 11.75
CA VAL A 67 19.19 -7.41 11.41
C VAL A 67 19.23 -8.30 12.66
N LEU A 68 19.68 -7.79 13.80
CA LEU A 68 19.70 -8.52 15.08
C LEU A 68 18.29 -8.78 15.68
N LYS A 69 17.28 -8.00 15.30
CA LYS A 69 15.90 -8.21 15.76
C LYS A 69 15.10 -8.94 14.68
N ARG A 70 14.86 -10.23 14.88
CA ARG A 70 14.08 -11.11 13.97
C ARG A 70 12.74 -10.53 13.49
N LYS A 71 12.07 -9.69 14.31
CA LYS A 71 10.82 -8.98 13.96
C LYS A 71 10.98 -7.82 12.96
N GLY A 72 12.19 -7.30 12.76
CA GLY A 72 12.45 -6.12 11.91
C GLY A 72 12.89 -6.44 10.48
N LEU A 73 13.05 -7.71 10.13
CA LEU A 73 13.46 -8.12 8.78
C LEU A 73 12.25 -8.14 7.84
N PRO A 74 12.28 -7.40 6.71
CA PRO A 74 11.28 -7.51 5.66
C PRO A 74 11.04 -8.97 5.29
N THR A 75 9.78 -9.37 5.23
CA THR A 75 9.36 -10.73 4.88
C THR A 75 8.72 -10.80 3.50
N SER A 76 8.61 -9.66 2.82
CA SER A 76 8.09 -9.56 1.46
C SER A 76 8.98 -10.29 0.46
N ASN A 77 8.35 -11.04 -0.45
CA ASN A 77 9.06 -11.65 -1.57
C ASN A 77 9.52 -10.62 -2.61
N TRP A 78 8.91 -9.43 -2.61
CA TRP A 78 9.31 -8.30 -3.43
C TRP A 78 10.37 -7.45 -2.71
N ILE A 79 11.42 -7.04 -3.42
CA ILE A 79 12.41 -6.09 -2.88
C ILE A 79 11.80 -4.68 -2.95
N VAL A 80 11.08 -4.29 -1.89
CA VAL A 80 10.41 -2.97 -1.77
C VAL A 80 11.44 -1.82 -1.59
N THR A 81 12.72 -2.14 -1.35
CA THR A 81 13.77 -1.16 -1.00
C THR A 81 14.71 -0.80 -2.15
N ARG A 82 14.42 -1.17 -3.40
CA ARG A 82 15.28 -0.77 -4.53
C ARG A 82 15.19 0.73 -4.76
N PRO A 83 16.32 1.46 -4.84
CA PRO A 83 16.30 2.86 -5.24
C PRO A 83 15.62 3.02 -6.61
N TYR A 84 14.83 4.08 -6.79
CA TYR A 84 14.27 4.42 -8.09
C TYR A 84 15.39 4.74 -9.09
N HIS A 85 15.17 4.38 -10.36
CA HIS A 85 16.06 4.77 -11.44
C HIS A 85 16.15 6.30 -11.56
N LYS A 86 17.26 6.82 -12.09
CA LYS A 86 17.49 8.27 -12.26
C LYS A 86 16.40 8.97 -13.08
N ASP A 87 15.74 8.24 -13.99
CA ASP A 87 14.66 8.79 -14.81
C ASP A 87 13.32 8.93 -14.05
N LEU A 88 13.21 8.31 -12.86
CA LEU A 88 11.98 8.28 -12.06
C LEU A 88 12.14 8.98 -10.70
N ILE A 89 13.37 9.11 -10.20
CA ILE A 89 13.64 9.55 -8.83
C ILE A 89 13.14 10.96 -8.55
N ASP A 90 13.19 11.86 -9.53
CA ASP A 90 12.79 13.26 -9.32
C ASP A 90 11.27 13.39 -9.15
N ARG A 91 10.47 12.58 -9.88
CA ARG A 91 9.02 12.48 -9.65
C ARG A 91 8.73 12.08 -8.20
N SER A 92 9.41 11.05 -7.69
CA SER A 92 9.25 10.59 -6.31
C SER A 92 9.67 11.65 -5.28
N LYS A 93 10.81 12.33 -5.49
CA LYS A 93 11.30 13.39 -4.60
C LYS A 93 10.37 14.59 -4.56
N ASN A 94 9.87 15.03 -5.72
CA ASN A 94 8.95 16.16 -5.84
C ASN A 94 7.63 15.83 -5.15
N GLN A 95 7.06 14.64 -5.40
CA GLN A 95 5.84 14.19 -4.73
C GLN A 95 6.01 14.22 -3.20
N GLY A 96 7.13 13.69 -2.69
CA GLY A 96 7.43 13.73 -1.26
C GLY A 96 7.53 15.16 -0.74
N LYS A 97 8.29 16.02 -1.41
CA LYS A 97 8.45 17.44 -1.01
C LYS A 97 7.11 18.15 -0.94
N GLU A 98 6.29 18.06 -1.99
CA GLU A 98 4.98 18.70 -2.09
C GLU A 98 4.03 18.20 -1.00
N PHE A 99 3.95 16.87 -0.83
CA PHE A 99 3.10 16.25 0.18
C PHE A 99 3.47 16.68 1.60
N PHE A 100 4.75 16.58 1.99
CA PHE A 100 5.18 16.93 3.35
C PHE A 100 5.06 18.43 3.63
N SER A 101 5.36 19.26 2.63
CA SER A 101 5.10 20.71 2.70
C SER A 101 3.61 21.00 2.91
N PHE A 102 2.72 20.31 2.21
CA PHE A 102 1.28 20.52 2.30
C PHE A 102 0.71 20.19 3.69
N ILE A 103 1.21 19.13 4.32
CA ILE A 103 0.80 18.71 5.68
C ILE A 103 1.59 19.42 6.80
N GLY A 104 2.50 20.34 6.46
CA GLY A 104 3.26 21.13 7.45
C GLY A 104 4.34 20.34 8.21
N VAL A 105 4.89 19.29 7.60
CA VAL A 105 5.96 18.47 8.19
C VAL A 105 7.30 18.84 7.57
N ASP A 106 8.19 19.37 8.39
CA ASP A 106 9.55 19.73 7.97
C ASP A 106 10.35 18.49 7.52
N ARG A 107 11.24 18.69 6.54
CA ARG A 107 12.13 17.64 6.04
C ARG A 107 13.07 17.12 7.12
N ASP A 108 13.51 17.97 8.04
CA ASP A 108 14.47 17.64 9.09
C ASP A 108 13.78 17.18 10.39
N ASP A 109 12.46 17.30 10.48
CA ASP A 109 11.67 16.75 11.58
C ASP A 109 11.46 15.24 11.42
N LYS A 110 12.51 14.49 11.78
CA LYS A 110 12.50 13.01 11.75
C LYS A 110 11.34 12.41 12.53
N LYS A 111 10.94 13.02 13.66
CA LYS A 111 9.88 12.49 14.52
C LYS A 111 8.53 12.60 13.83
N ALA A 112 8.20 13.78 13.28
CA ALA A 112 6.96 13.99 12.53
C ALA A 112 6.92 13.13 11.25
N ARG A 113 8.07 12.96 10.58
CA ARG A 113 8.21 12.07 9.41
C ARG A 113 7.94 10.61 9.77
N ASP A 114 8.48 10.12 10.88
CA ASP A 114 8.27 8.75 11.35
C ASP A 114 6.83 8.52 11.81
N GLN A 115 6.19 9.52 12.44
CA GLN A 115 4.77 9.48 12.80
C GLN A 115 3.87 9.47 11.56
N SER A 116 4.16 10.32 10.58
CA SER A 116 3.46 10.32 9.28
C SER A 116 3.58 8.97 8.57
N TRP A 117 4.77 8.35 8.60
CA TRP A 117 4.96 7.01 8.05
C TRP A 117 4.17 5.95 8.83
N ALA A 118 4.17 6.01 10.16
CA ALA A 118 3.48 5.08 11.04
C ALA A 118 1.98 4.99 10.75
N ARG A 119 1.33 6.09 10.31
CA ARG A 119 -0.07 6.08 9.89
C ARG A 119 -0.40 5.04 8.81
N ASN A 120 0.58 4.62 8.00
CA ASN A 120 0.36 3.51 7.06
C ASN A 120 0.00 2.21 7.79
N TYR A 121 0.65 1.94 8.91
CA TYR A 121 0.45 0.74 9.71
C TYR A 121 -0.78 0.83 10.62
N GLU A 122 -1.32 2.04 10.80
CA GLU A 122 -2.66 2.28 11.35
C GLU A 122 -3.75 2.24 10.28
N PHE A 123 -3.41 1.94 9.02
CA PHE A 123 -4.31 2.01 7.85
C PHE A 123 -5.01 3.38 7.76
N PHE A 124 -4.31 4.43 8.19
CA PHE A 124 -4.82 5.80 8.33
C PHE A 124 -6.10 5.95 9.18
N GLY A 125 -6.46 4.94 9.99
CA GLY A 125 -7.70 4.89 10.76
C GLY A 125 -8.88 4.21 10.04
N ALA A 126 -8.65 3.67 8.85
CA ALA A 126 -9.67 2.96 8.08
C ALA A 126 -10.17 1.71 8.83
N PRO A 127 -11.48 1.42 8.79
CA PRO A 127 -12.08 0.23 9.40
C PRO A 127 -11.76 -1.08 8.66
N VAL A 128 -11.35 -1.01 7.39
CA VAL A 128 -11.06 -2.16 6.53
C VAL A 128 -9.66 -2.01 5.91
N GLU A 129 -8.93 -3.11 5.87
CA GLU A 129 -7.70 -3.25 5.08
C GLU A 129 -7.84 -4.44 4.12
N LEU A 130 -7.65 -4.19 2.82
CA LEU A 130 -7.66 -5.21 1.77
C LEU A 130 -6.23 -5.57 1.38
N PHE A 131 -5.77 -6.77 1.68
CA PHE A 131 -4.46 -7.25 1.24
C PHE A 131 -4.57 -7.96 -0.10
N ILE A 132 -3.91 -7.41 -1.12
CA ILE A 132 -3.97 -7.89 -2.50
C ILE A 132 -2.82 -8.87 -2.76
N PHE A 133 -3.18 -10.12 -3.06
CA PHE A 133 -2.24 -11.19 -3.35
C PHE A 133 -2.27 -11.55 -4.83
N THR A 134 -1.10 -11.84 -5.40
CA THR A 134 -0.95 -12.25 -6.81
C THR A 134 -0.30 -13.62 -6.93
N HIS A 135 -0.73 -14.42 -7.90
CA HIS A 135 -0.11 -15.71 -8.19
C HIS A 135 1.34 -15.53 -8.68
N LYS A 136 2.28 -16.29 -8.11
CA LYS A 136 3.72 -16.14 -8.36
C LYS A 136 4.15 -16.56 -9.77
N SER A 137 3.40 -17.45 -10.43
CA SER A 137 3.82 -18.06 -11.71
C SER A 137 3.82 -17.11 -12.91
N LEU A 138 3.01 -16.05 -12.92
CA LEU A 138 2.90 -15.16 -14.09
C LEU A 138 3.71 -13.84 -13.94
N GLY A 139 4.40 -13.67 -12.81
CA GLY A 139 5.29 -12.52 -12.56
C GLY A 139 4.63 -11.17 -12.83
N LYS A 140 5.19 -10.41 -13.78
CA LYS A 140 4.72 -9.07 -14.16
C LYS A 140 3.26 -9.06 -14.64
N TYR A 141 2.76 -10.15 -15.23
CA TYR A 141 1.39 -10.21 -15.71
C TYR A 141 0.40 -10.31 -14.56
N SER A 142 0.70 -11.09 -13.51
CA SER A 142 -0.15 -11.10 -12.31
C SER A 142 -0.20 -9.74 -11.64
N ALA A 143 0.93 -9.01 -11.59
CA ALA A 143 0.97 -7.66 -11.02
C ALA A 143 0.20 -6.64 -11.88
N SER A 144 0.30 -6.76 -13.21
CA SER A 144 -0.49 -5.94 -14.15
C SER A 144 -1.99 -6.18 -13.97
N ASP A 145 -2.41 -7.44 -13.97
CA ASP A 145 -3.81 -7.83 -13.79
C ASP A 145 -4.36 -7.36 -12.43
N ALA A 146 -3.55 -7.46 -11.37
CA ALA A 146 -3.91 -6.92 -10.06
C ALA A 146 -4.08 -5.40 -10.09
N GLY A 147 -3.23 -4.67 -10.81
CA GLY A 147 -3.40 -3.22 -11.00
C GLY A 147 -4.74 -2.85 -11.64
N LEU A 148 -5.17 -3.60 -12.65
CA LEU A 148 -6.47 -3.40 -13.30
C LEU A 148 -7.64 -3.69 -12.34
N PHE A 149 -7.57 -4.82 -11.63
CA PHE A 149 -8.56 -5.20 -10.61
C PHE A 149 -8.67 -4.13 -9.51
N MET A 150 -7.52 -3.71 -8.97
CA MET A 150 -7.45 -2.70 -7.91
C MET A 150 -8.04 -1.37 -8.38
N GLN A 151 -7.75 -0.94 -9.60
CA GLN A 151 -8.28 0.32 -10.12
C GLN A 151 -9.81 0.28 -10.28
N ASN A 152 -10.38 -0.82 -10.79
CA ASN A 152 -11.84 -0.98 -10.87
C ASN A 152 -12.48 -0.97 -9.47
N LEU A 153 -11.88 -1.70 -8.51
CA LEU A 153 -12.32 -1.71 -7.12
C LEU A 153 -12.28 -0.30 -6.49
N ILE A 154 -11.21 0.46 -6.71
CA ILE A 154 -11.03 1.82 -6.19
C ILE A 154 -12.11 2.76 -6.74
N LEU A 155 -12.37 2.71 -8.05
CA LEU A 155 -13.42 3.52 -8.68
C LEU A 155 -14.82 3.13 -8.18
N SER A 156 -15.07 1.83 -7.99
CA SER A 156 -16.32 1.32 -7.43
C SER A 156 -16.52 1.73 -5.96
N ALA A 157 -15.46 1.71 -5.14
CA ALA A 157 -15.50 2.21 -3.77
C ALA A 157 -15.82 3.71 -3.75
N HIS A 158 -15.16 4.49 -4.61
CA HIS A 158 -15.39 5.92 -4.71
C HIS A 158 -16.82 6.27 -5.11
N SER A 159 -17.43 5.55 -6.07
CA SER A 159 -18.82 5.78 -6.48
C SER A 159 -19.84 5.49 -5.36
N LYS A 160 -19.44 4.74 -4.33
CA LYS A 160 -20.23 4.43 -3.14
C LYS A 160 -19.88 5.33 -1.94
N GLY A 161 -19.12 6.42 -2.15
CA GLY A 161 -18.75 7.38 -1.11
C GLY A 161 -17.60 6.95 -0.20
N LEU A 162 -16.87 5.89 -0.56
CA LEU A 162 -15.70 5.44 0.19
C LEU A 162 -14.40 6.07 -0.33
N GLY A 163 -13.44 6.24 0.57
CA GLY A 163 -12.05 6.53 0.27
C GLY A 163 -11.20 5.28 0.30
N THR A 164 -10.16 5.26 -0.53
CA THR A 164 -9.15 4.21 -0.55
C THR A 164 -7.75 4.80 -0.59
N CYS A 165 -6.78 4.10 -0.01
CA CYS A 165 -5.36 4.40 -0.19
C CYS A 165 -4.59 3.11 -0.44
N PRO A 166 -4.03 2.90 -1.65
CA PRO A 166 -3.13 1.78 -1.93
C PRO A 166 -1.78 1.96 -1.22
N GLN A 167 -1.33 0.91 -0.53
CA GLN A 167 -0.18 0.96 0.38
C GLN A 167 0.87 -0.10 0.04
N GLY A 168 2.02 0.35 -0.48
CA GLY A 168 3.21 -0.49 -0.57
C GLY A 168 3.86 -0.76 0.79
N ALA A 169 3.63 0.09 1.79
CA ALA A 169 4.27 0.02 3.10
C ALA A 169 3.93 -1.26 3.87
N VAL A 170 2.70 -1.77 3.73
CA VAL A 170 2.22 -2.97 4.43
C VAL A 170 2.69 -4.27 3.77
N ALA A 171 3.06 -4.21 2.48
CA ALA A 171 3.52 -5.37 1.72
C ALA A 171 4.79 -6.00 2.31
N ILE A 172 5.58 -5.19 3.04
CA ILE A 172 6.85 -5.57 3.69
C ILE A 172 6.65 -6.70 4.71
N TRP A 173 5.45 -6.83 5.29
CA TRP A 173 5.15 -7.70 6.42
C TRP A 173 4.19 -8.84 6.05
N GLU A 174 4.41 -9.45 4.89
CA GLU A 174 3.57 -10.55 4.36
C GLU A 174 3.38 -11.69 5.36
N ASP A 175 4.40 -12.04 6.15
CA ASP A 175 4.31 -13.12 7.16
C ASP A 175 3.26 -12.83 8.25
N ALA A 176 3.08 -11.57 8.65
CA ALA A 176 2.08 -11.21 9.65
C ALA A 176 0.67 -11.36 9.07
N VAL A 177 0.46 -10.99 7.80
CA VAL A 177 -0.82 -11.24 7.12
C VAL A 177 -1.10 -12.75 7.01
N ARG A 178 -0.08 -13.57 6.69
CA ARG A 178 -0.21 -15.03 6.61
C ARG A 178 -0.52 -15.72 7.94
N LYS A 179 -0.29 -15.09 9.08
CA LYS A 179 -0.69 -15.63 10.39
C LYS A 179 -2.19 -15.49 10.64
N GLU A 180 -2.83 -14.52 9.99
CA GLU A 180 -4.25 -14.22 10.15
C GLU A 180 -5.12 -14.88 9.06
N PHE A 181 -4.52 -15.28 7.93
CA PHE A 181 -5.25 -15.82 6.78
C PHE A 181 -4.60 -17.07 6.19
N GLU A 182 -5.43 -18.03 5.77
CA GLU A 182 -5.01 -19.23 5.05
C GLU A 182 -4.63 -18.92 3.59
N ILE A 183 -3.40 -18.43 3.40
CA ILE A 183 -2.91 -18.02 2.08
C ILE A 183 -2.00 -19.11 1.51
N SER A 184 -2.36 -19.64 0.34
CA SER A 184 -1.52 -20.59 -0.40
C SER A 184 -0.11 -20.04 -0.66
N LYS A 185 0.89 -20.93 -0.60
CA LYS A 185 2.30 -20.60 -0.91
C LYS A 185 2.51 -20.10 -2.35
N ASN A 186 1.55 -20.37 -3.24
CA ASN A 186 1.59 -19.98 -4.65
C ASN A 186 1.26 -18.49 -4.88
N TYR A 187 0.75 -17.80 -3.86
CA TYR A 187 0.45 -16.37 -3.91
C TYR A 187 1.50 -15.58 -3.13
N SER A 188 1.70 -14.31 -3.48
CA SER A 188 2.53 -13.35 -2.73
C SER A 188 1.76 -12.05 -2.53
N LEU A 189 2.02 -11.36 -1.42
CA LEU A 189 1.42 -10.06 -1.15
C LEU A 189 2.00 -9.02 -2.11
N LEU A 190 1.14 -8.35 -2.88
CA LEU A 190 1.51 -7.26 -3.77
C LEU A 190 1.50 -5.92 -3.00
N CYS A 191 0.36 -5.59 -2.39
CA CYS A 191 0.16 -4.37 -1.62
C CYS A 191 -1.10 -4.49 -0.73
N GLY A 192 -1.33 -3.48 0.10
CA GLY A 192 -2.59 -3.27 0.80
C GLY A 192 -3.43 -2.15 0.18
N ILE A 193 -4.71 -2.08 0.52
CA ILE A 193 -5.61 -0.97 0.23
C ILE A 193 -6.47 -0.76 1.48
N CYS A 194 -6.21 0.31 2.22
CA CYS A 194 -7.11 0.71 3.30
C CYS A 194 -8.37 1.34 2.72
N LEU A 195 -9.52 1.06 3.34
CA LEU A 195 -10.85 1.40 2.84
C LEU A 195 -11.75 1.88 3.99
N GLY A 196 -12.41 3.02 3.80
CA GLY A 196 -13.34 3.59 4.77
C GLY A 196 -14.02 4.85 4.27
N TYR A 197 -14.80 5.51 5.12
CA TYR A 197 -15.35 6.82 4.82
C TYR A 197 -14.29 7.92 5.05
N PRO A 198 -14.00 8.79 4.06
CA PRO A 198 -13.02 9.86 4.22
C PRO A 198 -13.42 10.81 5.36
N SER A 199 -12.42 11.29 6.11
CA SER A 199 -12.59 12.40 7.05
C SER A 199 -12.40 13.76 6.36
N ASP A 200 -12.77 14.84 7.04
CA ASP A 200 -12.51 16.23 6.59
C ASP A 200 -11.07 16.70 6.85
N GLU A 201 -10.14 15.79 7.15
CA GLU A 201 -8.73 16.14 7.37
C GLU A 201 -8.13 16.80 6.12
N LYS A 202 -7.39 17.90 6.31
CA LYS A 202 -6.73 18.67 5.24
C LYS A 202 -5.97 17.77 4.25
N ILE A 203 -5.31 16.71 4.73
CA ILE A 203 -4.52 15.77 3.92
C ILE A 203 -5.31 15.18 2.74
N ASN A 204 -6.63 15.02 2.88
CA ASN A 204 -7.50 14.46 1.85
C ASN A 204 -7.76 15.43 0.68
N SER A 205 -7.38 16.70 0.82
CA SER A 205 -7.44 17.71 -0.25
C SER A 205 -6.11 17.89 -1.00
N PHE A 206 -5.10 17.08 -0.68
CA PHE A 206 -3.84 17.09 -1.41
C PHE A 206 -4.02 16.57 -2.84
N ASN A 207 -3.51 17.32 -3.82
CA ASN A 207 -3.53 16.94 -5.22
C ASN A 207 -2.10 16.65 -5.69
N ALA A 208 -1.80 15.39 -5.99
CA ALA A 208 -0.51 14.99 -6.54
C ALA A 208 -0.35 15.50 -7.97
N ASN A 209 0.86 15.96 -8.30
CA ASN A 209 1.24 16.29 -9.67
C ASN A 209 1.13 15.04 -10.59
N ARG A 210 0.61 15.22 -11.81
CA ARG A 210 0.52 14.18 -12.83
C ARG A 210 1.33 14.59 -14.07
N PRO A 211 2.08 13.67 -14.70
CA PRO A 211 2.72 13.96 -15.97
C PRO A 211 1.68 14.19 -17.06
N THR A 212 2.03 15.04 -18.02
CA THR A 212 1.29 15.24 -19.26
C THR A 212 1.38 14.01 -20.18
N PRO A 213 0.44 13.81 -21.12
CA PRO A 213 0.53 12.72 -22.09
C PRO A 213 1.84 12.70 -22.88
N SER A 214 2.33 13.86 -23.31
CA SER A 214 3.59 14.00 -24.05
C SER A 214 4.83 13.52 -23.27
N GLU A 215 4.81 13.54 -21.94
CA GLU A 215 5.92 13.05 -21.12
C GLU A 215 5.99 11.52 -21.04
N ILE A 216 4.95 10.81 -21.45
CA ILE A 216 4.88 9.35 -21.39
C ILE A 216 4.70 8.69 -22.77
N ILE A 217 4.39 9.47 -23.81
CA ILE A 217 4.32 9.02 -25.20
C ILE A 217 5.72 9.13 -25.80
N PHE A 218 6.26 8.02 -26.31
CA PHE A 218 7.52 8.05 -27.05
C PHE A 218 7.33 8.82 -28.38
N PRO A 219 8.29 9.69 -28.77
CA PRO A 219 8.26 10.27 -30.09
C PRO A 219 8.50 9.19 -31.15
N GLU A 220 7.92 9.40 -32.34
CA GLU A 220 8.21 8.57 -33.50
C GLU A 220 9.67 8.73 -33.92
N LYS A 221 10.26 7.68 -34.49
CA LYS A 221 11.55 7.81 -35.17
C LYS A 221 11.32 8.55 -36.48
N GLY A 222 12.09 9.61 -36.71
CA GLY A 222 12.18 10.27 -38.02
C GLY A 222 12.87 9.40 -39.06
#